data_AF-A0A963HX53-F1
#
_entry.id   AF-A0A963HX53-F1
#
_cell.length_a   1.000
_cell.length_b   1.000
_cell.length_c   1.000
_cell.angle_alpha   90.00
_cell.angle_beta   90.00
_cell.angle_gamma   90.00
#
_symmetry.space_group_name_H-M   'P 1'
#
loop_
_entity.id
_entity.type
_entity.pdbx_description
1 polymer ?
#
loop_
_entity_poly.entity_id
_entity_poly.type
_entity_poly.pdbx_seq_one_letter_code
_entity_poly.pdbx_strand_id
1 'polypeptide(L)'
;MSITEISHPLVRHKIGLMREADISTKKFRELTAEIARLLAYEACQDFPLETVTIAGWAGPVEVEQIKGKKVTVVPILRAGLGM
;
A
#
# COMPACT_ATOMS: atom_id res chain seq x y z
N MET A 1 -12.75 18.54 4.64
CA MET A 1 -12.03 17.25 4.80
C MET A 1 -12.07 16.57 3.44
N SER A 2 -10.93 16.33 2.79
CA SER A 2 -10.89 15.57 1.55
C SER A 2 -10.99 14.07 1.86
N ILE A 3 -11.80 13.35 1.10
CA ILE A 3 -11.95 11.89 1.21
C ILE A 3 -11.52 11.32 -0.14
N THR A 4 -10.58 10.37 -0.11
CA THR A 4 -10.15 9.64 -1.31
C THR A 4 -10.77 8.25 -1.27
N GLU A 5 -11.73 8.00 -2.15
CA GLU A 5 -12.32 6.67 -2.31
C GLU A 5 -11.47 5.83 -3.26
N ILE A 6 -10.99 4.67 -2.79
CA ILE A 6 -10.24 3.72 -3.61
C ILE A 6 -11.22 2.76 -4.27
N SER A 7 -11.53 3.03 -5.55
CA SER A 7 -12.54 2.30 -6.33
C SER A 7 -12.00 1.13 -7.15
N HIS A 8 -10.74 0.74 -6.94
CA HIS A 8 -10.06 -0.32 -7.69
C HIS A 8 -10.80 -1.68 -7.62
N PRO A 9 -11.03 -2.39 -8.74
CA PRO A 9 -11.81 -3.64 -8.76
C PRO A 9 -11.31 -4.72 -7.79
N LEU A 10 -9.99 -4.87 -7.66
CA LEU A 10 -9.41 -5.85 -6.72
C LEU A 10 -9.72 -5.52 -5.26
N VAL A 11 -9.73 -4.23 -4.88
CA VAL A 11 -10.08 -3.81 -3.51
C VAL A 11 -11.55 -4.12 -3.26
N ARG A 12 -12.44 -3.75 -4.20
CA ARG A 12 -13.88 -4.04 -4.10
C ARG A 12 -14.16 -5.54 -3.99
N HIS A 13 -13.49 -6.36 -4.79
CA HIS A 13 -13.61 -7.82 -4.74
C HIS A 13 -13.16 -8.40 -3.39
N LYS A 14 -11.98 -8.00 -2.90
CA LYS A 14 -11.44 -8.49 -1.61
C LYS A 14 -12.28 -8.06 -0.41
N ILE A 15 -12.80 -6.82 -0.42
CA ILE A 15 -13.76 -6.35 0.60
C ILE A 15 -15.03 -7.22 0.57
N GLY A 16 -15.52 -7.57 -0.62
CA GLY A 16 -16.65 -8.50 -0.77
C GLY A 16 -16.39 -9.85 -0.10
N LEU A 17 -15.22 -10.45 -0.35
CA LEU A 17 -14.83 -11.71 0.28
C LEU A 17 -14.68 -11.60 1.81
N MET A 18 -14.18 -10.47 2.33
CA MET A 18 -14.05 -10.25 3.78
C MET A 18 -15.37 -10.16 4.53
N ARG A 19 -16.48 -9.87 3.83
CA ARG A 19 -17.83 -9.74 4.41
C ARG A 19 -18.61 -11.06 4.46
N GLU A 20 -18.01 -12.15 3.97
CA GLU A 20 -18.57 -13.50 4.07
C GLU A 20 -18.80 -13.89 5.54
N ALA A 21 -20.02 -14.34 5.88
CA ALA A 21 -20.44 -14.57 7.26
C ALA A 21 -19.58 -15.63 7.99
N ASP A 22 -19.25 -16.72 7.30
CA ASP A 22 -18.50 -17.85 7.85
C ASP A 22 -17.00 -17.82 7.48
N ILE A 23 -16.45 -16.62 7.28
CA ILE A 23 -15.04 -16.46 6.91
C ILE A 23 -14.10 -16.96 8.03
N SER A 24 -13.10 -17.77 7.66
CA SER A 24 -12.08 -18.19 8.62
C SER A 24 -11.18 -17.02 9.05
N THR A 25 -10.71 -17.07 10.30
CA THR A 25 -9.80 -16.04 10.84
C THR A 25 -8.48 -15.95 10.07
N LYS A 26 -8.04 -17.05 9.44
CA LYS A 26 -6.88 -17.05 8.55
C LYS A 26 -7.17 -16.23 7.29
N LYS A 27 -8.25 -16.56 6.57
CA LYS A 27 -8.64 -15.89 5.31
C LYS A 27 -8.89 -14.40 5.53
N PHE A 28 -9.54 -14.01 6.63
CA PHE A 28 -9.76 -12.60 6.95
C PHE A 28 -8.45 -11.83 7.14
N ARG A 29 -7.47 -12.39 7.86
CA ARG A 29 -6.15 -11.75 8.07
C ARG A 29 -5.36 -11.62 6.79
N GLU A 30 -5.36 -12.65 5.94
CA GLU A 30 -4.71 -12.62 4.63
C GLU A 30 -5.30 -11.53 3.75
N LEU A 31 -6.64 -11.44 3.65
CA LEU A 31 -7.32 -10.40 2.87
C LEU A 31 -7.07 -8.99 3.43
N THR A 32 -7.01 -8.85 4.77
CA THR A 32 -6.73 -7.55 5.41
C THR A 32 -5.33 -7.05 5.02
N ALA A 33 -4.31 -7.92 5.11
CA ALA A 33 -2.94 -7.59 4.73
C ALA A 33 -2.82 -7.26 3.23
N GLU A 34 -3.55 -7.98 2.37
CA GLU A 34 -3.58 -7.69 0.94
C GLU A 34 -4.21 -6.32 0.63
N ILE A 35 -5.33 -5.99 1.27
CA ILE A 35 -5.97 -4.68 1.11
C ILE A 35 -5.05 -3.58 1.63
N ALA A 36 -4.44 -3.76 2.80
CA ALA A 36 -3.54 -2.77 3.39
C ALA A 36 -2.36 -2.42 2.47
N ARG A 37 -1.78 -3.41 1.77
CA ARG A 37 -0.76 -3.17 0.74
C ARG A 37 -1.27 -2.32 -0.42
N LEU A 38 -2.49 -2.58 -0.89
CA LEU A 38 -3.12 -1.79 -1.96
C LEU A 38 -3.40 -0.35 -1.49
N LEU A 39 -3.88 -0.17 -0.26
CA LEU A 39 -4.09 1.14 0.34
C LEU A 39 -2.77 1.92 0.48
N ALA A 40 -1.70 1.24 0.91
CA ALA A 40 -0.38 1.84 1.05
C ALA A 40 0.19 2.26 -0.31
N TYR A 41 -0.03 1.47 -1.36
CA TYR A 41 0.38 1.82 -2.72
C TYR A 41 -0.29 3.12 -3.19
N GLU A 42 -1.62 3.21 -3.06
CA GLU A 42 -2.37 4.43 -3.41
C GLU A 42 -1.96 5.62 -2.53
N ALA A 43 -1.74 5.41 -1.23
CA ALA A 43 -1.30 6.47 -0.32
C ALA A 43 0.09 7.03 -0.62
N CYS A 44 0.95 6.26 -1.32
CA CYS A 44 2.29 6.68 -1.70
C CYS A 44 2.35 7.34 -3.10
N GLN A 45 1.21 7.52 -3.79
CA GLN A 45 1.19 8.01 -5.18
C GLN A 45 1.87 9.38 -5.36
N ASP A 46 1.70 10.29 -4.39
CA ASP A 46 2.22 11.65 -4.46
C ASP A 46 3.60 11.81 -3.78
N PHE A 47 4.37 10.73 -3.67
CA PHE A 47 5.69 10.80 -3.05
C PHE A 47 6.64 11.62 -3.93
N PRO A 48 7.33 12.63 -3.35
CA PRO A 48 8.28 13.42 -4.12
C PRO A 48 9.44 12.52 -4.58
N LEU A 49 9.87 12.72 -5.81
CA LEU A 49 11.01 12.02 -6.41
C LEU A 49 12.21 12.97 -6.54
N GLU A 50 13.41 12.40 -6.60
CA GLU A 50 14.65 13.08 -6.93
C GLU A 50 15.43 12.31 -7.98
N THR A 51 16.02 13.04 -8.93
CA THR A 51 16.85 12.47 -9.99
C THR A 51 18.25 12.19 -9.45
N VAL A 52 18.71 10.95 -9.60
CA VAL A 52 20.04 10.50 -9.19
C VAL A 52 20.70 9.76 -10.34
N THR A 53 21.96 10.05 -10.61
CA THR A 53 22.77 9.28 -11.57
C THR A 53 23.36 8.06 -10.87
N ILE A 54 23.06 6.87 -11.39
CA ILE A 54 23.62 5.60 -10.91
C ILE A 54 24.44 4.90 -12.00
N ALA A 55 25.34 4.00 -11.60
CA ALA A 55 26.05 3.14 -12.54
C ALA A 55 25.12 2.02 -13.03
N GLY A 56 24.66 2.12 -14.28
CA GLY A 56 23.91 1.07 -14.95
C GLY A 56 24.85 0.04 -15.60
N TRP A 57 24.26 -1.08 -16.05
CA TRP A 57 24.99 -2.16 -16.72
C TRP A 57 25.69 -1.73 -18.03
N ALA A 58 25.23 -0.65 -18.66
CA ALA A 58 25.76 -0.08 -19.90
C ALA A 58 26.30 1.36 -19.73
N GLY A 59 26.61 1.78 -18.51
CA GLY A 59 27.10 3.13 -18.20
C GLY A 59 26.17 3.94 -17.29
N PRO A 60 26.48 5.22 -17.04
CA PRO A 60 25.70 6.07 -16.15
C PRO A 60 24.26 6.27 -16.66
N VAL A 61 23.29 6.12 -15.77
CA VAL A 61 21.86 6.31 -16.07
C VAL A 61 21.20 7.16 -14.99
N GLU A 62 20.35 8.10 -15.41
CA GLU A 62 19.51 8.88 -14.50
C GLU A 62 18.27 8.07 -14.12
N VAL A 63 18.01 7.96 -12.82
CA VAL A 63 16.84 7.30 -12.27
C VAL A 63 16.14 8.20 -11.26
N GLU A 64 14.84 7.98 -11.07
CA GLU A 64 14.07 8.66 -10.04
C GLU A 64 14.04 7.81 -8.76
N GLN A 65 14.35 8.43 -7.62
CA GLN A 65 14.29 7.80 -6.30
C GLN A 65 13.32 8.57 -5.39
N ILE A 66 12.69 7.88 -4.43
CA ILE A 66 11.81 8.53 -3.46
C ILE A 66 12.64 9.48 -2.59
N LYS A 67 12.28 10.78 -2.63
CA LYS A 67 12.97 11.84 -1.92
C LYS A 67 12.67 11.78 -0.41
N GLY A 68 13.66 11.30 0.36
CA GLY A 68 13.91 11.68 1.75
C GLY A 68 12.80 11.52 2.80
N LYS A 69 11.66 10.89 2.52
CA LYS A 69 10.58 10.72 3.51
C LYS A 69 10.73 9.42 4.29
N LYS A 70 11.06 9.54 5.58
CA LYS A 70 10.84 8.47 6.56
C LYS A 70 9.33 8.40 6.84
N VAL A 71 8.65 7.43 6.24
CA VAL A 71 7.23 7.17 6.50
C VAL A 71 7.10 6.46 7.84
N THR A 72 6.18 6.93 8.68
CA THR A 72 5.84 6.27 9.95
C THR A 72 4.44 5.67 9.83
N VAL A 73 4.34 4.36 10.08
CA VAL A 73 3.06 3.65 10.15
C VAL A 73 2.68 3.52 11.62
N VAL A 74 1.50 4.02 12.00
CA VAL A 74 1.01 3.98 13.38
C VAL A 74 -0.27 3.13 13.44
N PRO A 75 -0.19 1.87 13.92
CA PRO A 75 -1.38 1.04 14.04
C PRO A 75 -2.22 1.43 15.26
N ILE A 76 -3.54 1.48 15.10
CA ILE A 76 -4.47 1.60 16.22
C ILE A 76 -4.81 0.20 16.73
N LEU A 77 -4.49 -0.06 17.99
CA LEU A 77 -4.67 -1.37 18.59
C LEU A 77 -6.15 -1.69 18.87
N ARG A 78 -6.58 -2.95 18.75
CA ARG A 78 -5.81 -4.16 18.39
C ARG A 78 -5.83 -4.49 16.89
N ALA A 79 -6.93 -4.13 16.21
CA ALA A 79 -7.20 -4.56 14.84
C ALA A 79 -6.20 -4.02 13.82
N GLY A 80 -5.59 -2.87 14.08
CA GLY A 80 -4.58 -2.27 13.19
C GLY A 80 -3.28 -3.05 13.07
N LEU A 81 -3.02 -4.06 13.90
CA LEU A 81 -1.83 -4.92 13.77
C LEU A 81 -1.90 -5.90 12.58
N GLY A 82 -3.09 -6.16 12.06
CA GLY A 82 -3.31 -7.08 10.94
C GLY A 82 -3.22 -6.43 9.56
N MET A 83 -2.96 -5.12 9.52
CA MET A 83 -2.86 -4.30 8.31
C MET A 83 -1.41 -4.14 7.90
#